data_AF-A0A7Y5X3F6-F1
#
_entry.id   AF-A0A7Y5X3F6-F1
#
_cell.length_a   1.000
_cell.length_b   1.000
_cell.length_c   1.000
_cell.angle_alpha   90.00
_cell.angle_beta   90.00
_cell.angle_gamma   90.00
#
_symmetry.space_group_name_H-M   'P 1'
#
loop_
_entity.id
_entity.type
_entity.pdbx_description
1 polymer ?
#
loop_
_entity_poly.entity_id
_entity_poly.type
_entity_poly.pdbx_seq_one_letter_code
_entity_poly.pdbx_strand_id
1 'polypeptide(L)'
;MREVPDRSPADVACELARRRFWRDEHERLIGSPPDWPGAALPLDLDEALAHALVLVLSQLPAASRRPFAEAFYDARLGPPSARPRDRRTQVARAASIVLEVFDLIENPLVHDDRVLDLLQGAAQGDDLTATPAAALEHLRRVIARIRLDVDYGDPANAEGAAALALAEVLDPSSDVVDVKEVLARSAWAAVASWEPARVLAFLLAVDRL
;
A
#
# COMPACT_ATOMS: atom_id res chain seq x y z
N MET A 1 29.15 -30.97 0.95
CA MET A 1 27.97 -30.08 0.87
C MET A 1 28.40 -28.75 1.48
N ARG A 2 28.55 -27.69 0.68
CA ARG A 2 28.80 -26.35 1.22
C ARG A 2 27.44 -25.78 1.60
N GLU A 3 27.21 -25.52 2.89
CA GLU A 3 26.09 -24.71 3.35
C GLU A 3 26.20 -23.34 2.66
N VAL A 4 25.21 -23.01 1.84
CA VAL A 4 25.04 -21.64 1.34
C VAL A 4 24.68 -20.82 2.57
N PRO A 5 25.39 -19.72 2.90
CA PRO A 5 25.00 -18.91 4.03
C PRO A 5 23.55 -18.46 3.83
N ASP A 6 22.70 -18.72 4.82
CA ASP A 6 21.33 -18.21 4.86
C ASP A 6 21.40 -16.70 4.62
N ARG A 7 20.93 -16.26 3.46
CA ARG A 7 20.87 -14.84 3.13
C ARG A 7 19.82 -14.21 4.03
N SER A 8 20.15 -13.07 4.64
CA SER A 8 19.19 -12.36 5.46
C SER A 8 17.99 -11.90 4.61
N PRO A 9 16.76 -11.83 5.17
CA PRO A 9 15.61 -11.26 4.48
C PRO A 9 15.86 -9.86 3.91
N ALA A 10 16.67 -9.04 4.61
CA ALA A 10 17.10 -7.72 4.16
C ALA A 10 17.94 -7.78 2.87
N ASP A 11 18.89 -8.71 2.78
CA ASP A 11 19.71 -8.91 1.58
C ASP A 11 18.84 -9.36 0.39
N VAL A 12 17.88 -10.26 0.63
CA VAL A 12 16.94 -10.74 -0.40
C VAL A 12 16.06 -9.58 -0.89
N ALA A 13 15.48 -8.79 0.00
CA ALA A 13 14.65 -7.64 -0.36
C ALA A 13 15.44 -6.62 -1.22
N CYS A 14 16.68 -6.34 -0.85
CA CYS A 14 17.57 -5.46 -1.60
C CYS A 14 17.92 -5.99 -2.99
N GLU A 15 18.07 -7.30 -3.16
CA GLU A 15 18.29 -7.93 -4.46
C GLU A 15 17.04 -7.83 -5.35
N LEU A 16 15.87 -8.15 -4.80
CA LEU A 16 14.60 -8.04 -5.51
C LEU A 16 14.34 -6.61 -5.99
N ALA A 17 14.66 -5.60 -5.17
CA ALA A 17 14.50 -4.18 -5.47
C ALA A 17 15.39 -3.68 -6.63
N ARG A 18 16.34 -4.49 -7.12
CA ARG A 18 17.18 -4.15 -8.29
C ARG A 18 16.60 -4.63 -9.60
N ARG A 19 15.56 -5.48 -9.57
CA ARG A 19 14.97 -6.07 -10.76
C ARG A 19 14.30 -5.02 -11.64
N ARG A 20 14.31 -5.27 -12.95
CA ARG A 20 13.75 -4.36 -13.96
C ARG A 20 12.25 -4.10 -13.76
N PHE A 21 11.51 -5.10 -13.25
CA PHE A 21 10.09 -4.99 -12.93
C PHE A 21 9.76 -3.69 -12.16
N TRP A 22 10.55 -3.36 -11.14
CA TRP A 22 10.29 -2.18 -10.29
C TRP A 22 10.57 -0.82 -10.95
N ARG A 23 11.19 -0.83 -12.14
CA ARG A 23 11.39 0.38 -12.95
C ARG A 23 10.23 0.64 -13.90
N ASP A 24 9.38 -0.35 -14.13
CA ASP A 24 8.17 -0.18 -14.93
C ASP A 24 7.09 0.43 -14.04
N GLU A 25 6.60 1.60 -14.44
CA GLU A 25 5.73 2.42 -13.60
C GLU A 25 4.31 1.87 -13.48
N HIS A 26 3.86 1.15 -14.51
CA HIS A 26 2.53 0.56 -14.54
C HIS A 26 2.55 -0.80 -13.83
N GLU A 27 3.53 -1.64 -14.15
CA GLU A 27 3.65 -2.98 -13.58
C GLU A 27 3.92 -2.96 -12.06
N ARG A 28 4.68 -1.98 -11.55
CA ARG A 28 5.02 -1.93 -10.11
C ARG A 28 3.83 -1.70 -9.18
N LEU A 29 2.73 -1.15 -9.68
CA LEU A 29 1.55 -0.77 -8.88
C LEU A 29 0.41 -1.81 -8.97
N ILE A 30 0.23 -2.43 -10.13
CA ILE A 30 -0.94 -3.29 -10.43
C ILE A 30 -0.49 -4.73 -10.73
N GLY A 31 0.76 -4.92 -11.14
CA GLY A 31 1.32 -6.21 -11.52
C GLY A 31 1.89 -7.00 -10.34
N SER A 32 2.11 -8.29 -10.57
CA SER A 32 2.91 -9.15 -9.70
C SER A 32 4.23 -9.49 -10.40
N PRO A 33 5.38 -9.41 -9.73
CA PRO A 33 6.65 -9.81 -10.34
C PRO A 33 6.56 -11.25 -10.87
N PRO A 34 7.12 -11.58 -12.06
CA PRO A 34 6.97 -12.90 -12.69
C PRO A 34 7.43 -14.11 -11.84
N ASP A 35 8.26 -13.89 -10.82
CA ASP A 35 8.75 -14.92 -9.88
C ASP A 35 8.06 -14.89 -8.50
N TRP A 36 6.93 -14.17 -8.39
CA TRP A 36 6.06 -14.12 -7.23
C TRP A 36 4.98 -15.21 -7.35
N PRO A 37 4.62 -15.99 -6.30
CA PRO A 37 4.81 -15.81 -4.86
C PRO A 37 6.09 -16.42 -4.25
N GLY A 38 6.94 -17.08 -5.06
CA GLY A 38 8.17 -17.72 -4.56
C GLY A 38 9.17 -16.75 -3.95
N ALA A 39 9.13 -15.47 -4.33
CA ALA A 39 9.98 -14.41 -3.81
C ALA A 39 9.53 -13.80 -2.47
N ALA A 40 8.29 -14.02 -2.02
CA ALA A 40 7.81 -13.53 -0.71
C ALA A 40 8.24 -14.45 0.44
N LEU A 41 8.36 -15.76 0.17
CA LEU A 41 8.70 -16.78 1.16
C LEU A 41 10.04 -16.51 1.90
N PRO A 42 11.13 -16.10 1.22
CA PRO A 42 12.40 -15.80 1.89
C PRO A 42 12.39 -14.45 2.65
N LEU A 43 11.36 -13.62 2.46
CA LEU A 43 11.21 -12.35 3.16
C LEU A 43 10.48 -12.52 4.50
N ASP A 44 9.83 -13.67 4.74
CA ASP A 44 8.99 -13.91 5.92
C ASP A 44 7.88 -12.85 6.08
N LEU A 45 7.32 -12.36 4.97
CA LEU A 45 6.28 -11.35 4.89
C LEU A 45 5.09 -11.87 4.08
N ASP A 46 3.90 -11.31 4.33
CA ASP A 46 2.78 -11.53 3.42
C ASP A 46 3.04 -10.86 2.06
N GLU A 47 2.38 -11.36 1.02
CA GLU A 47 2.64 -10.92 -0.36
C GLU A 47 2.43 -9.41 -0.56
N ALA A 48 1.41 -8.81 0.04
CA ALA A 48 1.15 -7.38 -0.13
C ALA A 48 2.26 -6.54 0.52
N LEU A 49 2.64 -6.87 1.76
CA LEU A 49 3.68 -6.15 2.48
C LEU A 49 5.07 -6.37 1.89
N ALA A 50 5.37 -7.59 1.44
CA ALA A 50 6.60 -7.90 0.72
C ALA A 50 6.71 -7.10 -0.58
N HIS A 51 5.63 -6.99 -1.35
CA HIS A 51 5.58 -6.16 -2.56
C HIS A 51 5.86 -4.68 -2.22
N ALA A 52 5.19 -4.16 -1.20
CA ALA A 52 5.34 -2.77 -0.75
C ALA A 52 6.76 -2.46 -0.27
N LEU A 53 7.36 -3.33 0.53
CA LEU A 53 8.74 -3.16 1.00
C LEU A 53 9.71 -3.11 -0.19
N VAL A 54 9.60 -4.05 -1.12
CA VAL A 54 10.50 -4.10 -2.28
C VAL A 54 10.30 -2.89 -3.21
N LEU A 55 9.05 -2.42 -3.36
CA LEU A 55 8.73 -1.18 -4.07
C LEU A 55 9.40 0.03 -3.42
N VAL A 56 9.31 0.19 -2.10
CA VAL A 56 9.98 1.29 -1.38
C VAL A 56 11.49 1.21 -1.59
N LEU A 57 12.09 0.03 -1.39
CA LEU A 57 13.53 -0.18 -1.57
C LEU A 57 13.99 0.10 -3.00
N SER A 58 13.15 -0.12 -4.03
CA SER A 58 13.53 0.14 -5.41
C SER A 58 13.66 1.63 -5.71
N GLN A 59 12.92 2.48 -4.96
CA GLN A 59 12.96 3.94 -5.08
C GLN A 59 14.10 4.58 -4.29
N LEU A 60 14.57 3.93 -3.22
CA LEU A 60 15.66 4.47 -2.43
C LEU A 60 17.00 4.44 -3.20
N PRO A 61 17.90 5.42 -2.95
CA PRO A 61 19.28 5.37 -3.39
C PRO A 61 19.95 4.06 -2.97
N ALA A 62 20.81 3.49 -3.83
CA ALA A 62 21.41 2.17 -3.62
C ALA A 62 22.11 2.02 -2.25
N ALA A 63 22.75 3.09 -1.76
CA ALA A 63 23.42 3.12 -0.47
C ALA A 63 22.46 3.03 0.74
N SER A 64 21.21 3.46 0.58
CA SER A 64 20.21 3.55 1.66
C SER A 64 19.33 2.29 1.78
N ARG A 65 19.30 1.44 0.76
CA ARG A 65 18.39 0.27 0.71
C ARG A 65 18.64 -0.72 1.83
N ARG A 66 19.90 -1.10 2.04
CA ARG A 66 20.28 -2.08 3.06
C ARG A 66 20.02 -1.56 4.47
N PRO A 67 20.50 -0.37 4.87
CA PRO A 67 20.17 0.19 6.18
C PRO A 67 18.66 0.30 6.44
N PHE A 68 17.87 0.67 5.44
CA PHE A 68 16.41 0.74 5.55
C PHE A 68 15.79 -0.64 5.79
N ALA A 69 16.19 -1.65 4.99
CA ALA A 69 15.68 -3.01 5.12
C ALA A 69 16.06 -3.62 6.48
N GLU A 70 17.31 -3.44 6.92
CA GLU A 70 17.78 -3.88 8.25
C GLU A 70 16.94 -3.23 9.35
N ALA A 71 16.73 -1.91 9.31
CA ALA A 71 15.89 -1.20 10.28
C ALA A 71 14.43 -1.71 10.31
N PHE A 72 13.86 -2.06 9.16
CA PHE A 72 12.53 -2.66 9.09
C PHE A 72 12.48 -4.02 9.79
N TYR A 73 13.40 -4.93 9.49
CA TYR A 73 13.41 -6.25 10.10
C TYR A 73 13.79 -6.22 11.58
N ASP A 74 14.69 -5.32 12.00
CA ASP A 74 15.08 -5.15 13.41
C ASP A 74 13.93 -4.61 14.27
N ALA A 75 13.09 -3.73 13.72
CA ALA A 75 11.96 -3.14 14.42
C ALA A 75 10.68 -4.00 14.38
N ARG A 76 10.68 -5.08 13.57
CA ARG A 76 9.52 -5.93 13.37
C ARG A 76 9.28 -6.83 14.57
N LEU A 77 8.06 -6.84 15.07
CA LEU A 77 7.67 -7.59 16.27
C LEU A 77 6.97 -8.90 15.88
N GLY A 78 7.75 -9.87 15.41
CA GLY A 78 7.31 -11.27 15.29
C GLY A 78 6.94 -11.75 13.87
N PRO A 79 6.62 -13.04 13.75
CA PRO A 79 6.34 -13.69 12.47
C PRO A 79 5.04 -13.16 11.86
N PRO A 80 4.84 -13.32 10.53
CA PRO A 80 3.64 -12.85 9.86
C PRO A 80 2.39 -13.45 10.50
N SER A 81 1.46 -12.58 10.92
CA SER A 81 0.14 -13.02 11.38
C SER A 81 -0.65 -13.59 10.19
N ALA A 82 -1.39 -14.67 10.42
CA ALA A 82 -2.28 -15.20 9.38
C ALA A 82 -3.30 -14.13 9.01
N ARG A 83 -3.20 -13.62 7.77
CA ARG A 83 -4.02 -12.48 7.35
C ARG A 83 -5.51 -12.88 7.23
N PRO A 84 -6.43 -11.98 7.63
CA PRO A 84 -7.87 -12.20 7.51
C PRO A 84 -8.27 -12.46 6.05
N ARG A 85 -9.12 -13.47 5.85
CA ARG A 85 -9.73 -13.79 4.55
C ARG A 85 -11.15 -13.29 4.41
N ASP A 86 -11.75 -12.83 5.50
CA ASP A 86 -13.09 -12.28 5.46
C ASP A 86 -13.06 -10.88 4.84
N ARG A 87 -14.05 -10.60 4.00
CA ARG A 87 -14.14 -9.37 3.20
C ARG A 87 -14.16 -8.12 4.06
N ARG A 88 -14.89 -8.16 5.18
CA ARG A 88 -15.08 -7.00 6.06
C ARG A 88 -13.75 -6.58 6.67
N THR A 89 -12.95 -7.53 7.15
CA THR A 89 -11.63 -7.22 7.68
C THR A 89 -10.63 -6.83 6.58
N GLN A 90 -10.76 -7.33 5.35
CA GLN A 90 -9.93 -6.84 4.23
C GLN A 90 -10.21 -5.37 3.89
N VAL A 91 -11.48 -4.96 3.84
CA VAL A 91 -11.88 -3.56 3.66
C VAL A 91 -11.36 -2.71 4.81
N ALA A 92 -11.53 -3.16 6.06
CA ALA A 92 -11.04 -2.43 7.24
C ALA A 92 -9.53 -2.25 7.24
N ARG A 93 -8.78 -3.28 6.85
CA ARG A 93 -7.32 -3.21 6.69
C ARG A 93 -6.94 -2.23 5.58
N ALA A 94 -7.58 -2.30 4.42
CA ALA A 94 -7.30 -1.41 3.30
C ALA A 94 -7.62 0.06 3.66
N ALA A 95 -8.73 0.32 4.35
CA ALA A 95 -9.08 1.63 4.86
C ALA A 95 -8.05 2.16 5.87
N SER A 96 -7.58 1.30 6.78
CA SER A 96 -6.51 1.64 7.72
C SER A 96 -5.21 2.01 7.01
N ILE A 97 -4.85 1.30 5.93
CA ILE A 97 -3.68 1.63 5.10
C ILE A 97 -3.84 3.01 4.43
N VAL A 98 -5.02 3.29 3.86
CA VAL A 98 -5.28 4.57 3.19
C VAL A 98 -5.28 5.74 4.18
N LEU A 99 -5.79 5.55 5.40
CA LEU A 99 -5.78 6.60 6.44
C LEU A 99 -4.37 7.12 6.72
N GLU A 100 -3.37 6.25 6.72
CA GLU A 100 -1.97 6.65 6.97
C GLU A 100 -1.44 7.64 5.93
N VAL A 101 -1.94 7.58 4.70
CA VAL A 101 -1.51 8.42 3.56
C VAL A 101 -2.55 9.47 3.15
N PHE A 102 -3.66 9.60 3.88
CA PHE A 102 -4.76 10.49 3.50
C PHE A 102 -4.34 11.97 3.47
N ASP A 103 -3.39 12.36 4.32
CA ASP A 103 -2.86 13.72 4.39
C ASP A 103 -2.04 14.12 3.15
N LEU A 104 -1.65 13.16 2.31
CA LEU A 104 -1.02 13.42 1.02
C LEU A 104 -2.01 13.88 -0.06
N ILE A 105 -3.32 13.75 0.18
CA ILE A 105 -4.35 14.17 -0.75
C ILE A 105 -4.65 15.66 -0.53
N GLU A 106 -4.00 16.53 -1.30
CA GLU A 106 -4.15 17.99 -1.12
C GLU A 106 -5.42 18.54 -1.77
N ASN A 107 -5.98 17.87 -2.78
CA ASN A 107 -7.16 18.36 -3.49
C ASN A 107 -8.40 18.45 -2.56
N PRO A 108 -8.92 19.67 -2.28
CA PRO A 108 -10.05 19.85 -1.35
C PRO A 108 -11.36 19.21 -1.81
N LEU A 109 -11.46 18.87 -3.09
CA LEU A 109 -12.64 18.20 -3.65
C LEU A 109 -12.63 16.68 -3.43
N VAL A 110 -11.51 16.14 -2.98
CA VAL A 110 -11.31 14.74 -2.58
C VAL A 110 -11.09 14.65 -1.06
N HIS A 111 -10.31 15.58 -0.53
CA HIS A 111 -10.05 15.75 0.90
C HIS A 111 -11.20 16.52 1.58
N ASP A 112 -12.32 15.83 1.79
CA ASP A 112 -13.51 16.29 2.52
C ASP A 112 -13.66 15.51 3.83
N ASP A 113 -14.11 16.17 4.91
CA ASP A 113 -14.38 15.59 6.23
C ASP A 113 -15.31 14.36 6.12
N ARG A 114 -16.27 14.39 5.19
CA ARG A 114 -17.19 13.26 4.97
C ARG A 114 -16.47 12.01 4.47
N VAL A 115 -15.48 12.19 3.59
CA VAL A 115 -14.67 11.09 3.06
C VAL A 115 -13.80 10.52 4.17
N LEU A 116 -13.22 11.40 5.00
CA LEU A 116 -12.45 10.99 6.17
C LEU A 116 -13.29 10.19 7.16
N ASP A 117 -14.49 10.67 7.52
CA ASP A 117 -15.41 9.98 8.43
C ASP A 117 -15.77 8.58 7.92
N LEU A 118 -16.07 8.45 6.63
CA LEU A 118 -16.40 7.17 6.00
C LEU A 118 -15.21 6.21 5.97
N LEU A 119 -14.01 6.73 5.71
CA LEU A 119 -12.78 5.96 5.72
C LEU A 119 -12.43 5.48 7.14
N GLN A 120 -12.63 6.34 8.16
CA GLN A 120 -12.46 5.98 9.57
C GLN A 120 -13.46 4.92 10.01
N GLY A 121 -14.73 5.05 9.64
CA GLY A 121 -15.74 4.02 9.89
C GLY A 121 -15.37 2.69 9.22
N ALA A 122 -14.98 2.72 7.95
CA ALA A 122 -14.52 1.54 7.23
C ALA A 122 -13.32 0.87 7.92
N ALA A 123 -12.33 1.66 8.38
CA ALA A 123 -11.17 1.16 9.12
C ALA A 123 -11.53 0.52 10.47
N GLN A 124 -12.59 1.01 11.13
CA GLN A 124 -13.17 0.38 12.33
C GLN A 124 -14.03 -0.85 12.01
N GLY A 125 -14.20 -1.15 10.73
CA GLY A 125 -14.95 -2.28 10.22
C GLY A 125 -16.43 -1.98 10.04
N ASP A 126 -16.86 -0.74 9.86
CA ASP A 126 -18.26 -0.44 9.53
C ASP A 126 -18.69 -1.02 8.17
N ASP A 127 -19.97 -1.35 8.06
CA ASP A 127 -20.54 -1.83 6.81
C ASP A 127 -20.88 -0.65 5.90
N LEU A 128 -20.01 -0.38 4.93
CA LEU A 128 -20.21 0.69 3.95
C LEU A 128 -21.49 0.51 3.12
N THR A 129 -22.08 -0.69 3.04
CA THR A 129 -23.34 -0.89 2.32
C THR A 129 -24.55 -0.30 3.06
N ALA A 130 -24.43 -0.08 4.38
CA ALA A 130 -25.44 0.58 5.19
C ALA A 130 -25.35 2.13 5.12
N THR A 131 -24.41 2.67 4.34
CA THR A 131 -24.21 4.11 4.19
C THR A 131 -25.45 4.79 3.59
N PRO A 132 -25.91 5.93 4.15
CA PRO A 132 -27.05 6.67 3.61
C PRO A 132 -26.87 7.05 2.13
N ALA A 133 -27.95 7.01 1.35
CA ALA A 133 -27.92 7.24 -0.11
C ALA A 133 -27.23 8.57 -0.50
N ALA A 134 -27.46 9.65 0.24
CA ALA A 134 -26.83 10.95 -0.04
C ALA A 134 -25.29 10.92 0.15
N ALA A 135 -24.80 10.14 1.12
CA ALA A 135 -23.37 9.95 1.33
C ALA A 135 -22.76 9.04 0.24
N LEU A 136 -23.49 8.00 -0.19
CA LEU A 136 -23.08 7.18 -1.35
C LEU A 136 -23.01 7.99 -2.65
N GLU A 137 -23.95 8.90 -2.90
CA GLU A 137 -23.92 9.79 -4.07
C GLU A 137 -22.73 10.77 -4.03
N HIS A 138 -22.38 11.26 -2.84
CA HIS A 138 -21.18 12.07 -2.66
C HIS A 138 -19.92 11.26 -2.94
N LEU A 139 -19.78 10.07 -2.35
CA LEU A 139 -18.66 9.15 -2.61
C LEU A 139 -18.51 8.81 -4.08
N ARG A 140 -19.61 8.44 -4.76
CA ARG A 140 -19.59 8.14 -6.21
C ARG A 140 -19.06 9.30 -7.04
N ARG A 141 -19.38 10.54 -6.67
CA ARG A 141 -18.85 11.74 -7.35
C ARG A 141 -17.36 11.95 -7.08
N VAL A 142 -16.91 11.75 -5.84
CA VAL A 142 -15.48 11.81 -5.48
C VAL A 142 -14.69 10.76 -6.24
N ILE A 143 -15.15 9.50 -6.24
CA ILE A 143 -14.52 8.38 -6.94
C ILE A 143 -14.50 8.61 -8.46
N ALA A 144 -15.62 9.06 -9.03
CA ALA A 144 -15.67 9.39 -10.45
C ALA A 144 -14.68 10.51 -10.81
N ARG A 145 -14.53 11.52 -9.94
CA ARG A 145 -13.52 12.57 -10.12
C ARG A 145 -12.12 11.99 -10.12
N ILE A 146 -11.79 11.17 -9.11
CA ILE A 146 -10.46 10.55 -9.01
C ILE A 146 -10.13 9.75 -10.27
N ARG A 147 -11.07 8.92 -10.74
CA ARG A 147 -10.87 8.02 -11.89
C ARG A 147 -10.83 8.73 -13.25
N LEU A 148 -11.46 9.90 -13.37
CA LEU A 148 -11.52 10.66 -14.62
C LEU A 148 -10.43 11.73 -14.70
N ASP A 149 -9.78 12.05 -13.59
CA ASP A 149 -8.67 13.01 -13.57
C ASP A 149 -7.41 12.35 -14.14
N VAL A 150 -6.91 12.91 -15.25
CA VAL A 150 -5.73 12.39 -15.96
C VAL A 150 -4.47 12.57 -15.10
N ASP A 151 -4.43 13.61 -14.26
CA ASP A 151 -3.27 13.89 -13.42
C ASP A 151 -3.13 12.84 -12.30
N TYR A 152 -4.24 12.24 -11.85
CA TYR A 152 -4.20 11.12 -10.91
C TYR A 152 -3.82 9.78 -11.53
N GLY A 153 -3.98 9.65 -12.84
CA GLY A 153 -3.49 8.51 -13.60
C GLY A 153 -1.97 8.53 -13.85
N ASP A 154 -1.29 9.63 -13.59
CA ASP A 154 0.16 9.75 -13.77
C ASP A 154 0.92 8.93 -12.70
N PRO A 155 1.70 7.90 -13.09
CA PRO A 155 2.48 7.10 -12.16
C PRO A 155 3.56 7.89 -11.39
N ALA A 156 3.91 9.10 -11.82
CA ALA A 156 4.82 10.00 -11.10
C ALA A 156 4.11 10.85 -10.04
N ASN A 157 2.77 10.91 -10.05
CA ASN A 157 2.00 11.71 -9.11
C ASN A 157 1.72 10.94 -7.80
N ALA A 158 2.41 11.33 -6.72
CA ALA A 158 2.24 10.75 -5.40
C ALA A 158 0.83 10.96 -4.83
N GLU A 159 0.27 12.16 -5.01
CA GLU A 159 -1.10 12.48 -4.63
C GLU A 159 -2.09 11.59 -5.40
N GLY A 160 -1.87 11.44 -6.71
CA GLY A 160 -2.68 10.57 -7.58
C GLY A 160 -2.71 9.12 -7.13
N ALA A 161 -1.57 8.56 -6.74
CA ALA A 161 -1.52 7.22 -6.20
C ALA A 161 -2.31 7.08 -4.88
N ALA A 162 -2.18 8.04 -3.96
CA ALA A 162 -2.96 8.05 -2.72
C ALA A 162 -4.47 8.16 -2.99
N ALA A 163 -4.87 9.04 -3.91
CA ALA A 163 -6.27 9.21 -4.33
C ALA A 163 -6.83 7.94 -4.98
N LEU A 164 -6.07 7.26 -5.85
CA LEU A 164 -6.49 5.99 -6.45
C LEU A 164 -6.61 4.86 -5.42
N ALA A 165 -5.73 4.81 -4.41
CA ALA A 165 -5.86 3.87 -3.29
C ALA A 165 -7.15 4.12 -2.49
N LEU A 166 -7.47 5.39 -2.21
CA LEU A 166 -8.71 5.80 -1.58
C LEU A 166 -9.95 5.38 -2.39
N ALA A 167 -9.92 5.63 -3.70
CA ALA A 167 -11.01 5.26 -4.59
C ALA A 167 -11.26 3.75 -4.62
N GLU A 168 -10.20 2.94 -4.57
CA GLU A 168 -10.31 1.47 -4.52
C GLU A 168 -10.98 0.98 -3.24
N VAL A 169 -10.62 1.57 -2.09
CA VAL A 169 -11.22 1.21 -0.79
C VAL A 169 -12.69 1.62 -0.69
N LEU A 170 -13.02 2.83 -1.15
CA LEU A 170 -14.35 3.41 -0.97
C LEU A 170 -15.32 3.09 -2.09
N ASP A 171 -14.92 2.36 -3.15
CA ASP A 171 -15.82 2.00 -4.23
C ASP A 171 -16.90 1.02 -3.77
N PRO A 172 -18.18 1.46 -3.66
CA PRO A 172 -19.26 0.59 -3.22
C PRO A 172 -19.61 -0.49 -4.26
N SER A 173 -19.09 -0.39 -5.49
CA SER A 173 -19.30 -1.36 -6.57
C SER A 173 -18.22 -2.43 -6.66
N SER A 174 -17.08 -2.27 -5.97
CA SER A 174 -16.03 -3.29 -5.95
C SER A 174 -16.44 -4.43 -5.01
N ASP A 175 -16.60 -5.62 -5.58
CA ASP A 175 -16.91 -6.81 -4.79
C ASP A 175 -15.72 -7.34 -3.99
N VAL A 176 -14.50 -6.91 -4.33
CA VAL A 176 -13.24 -7.33 -3.68
C VAL A 176 -12.24 -6.18 -3.76
N VAL A 177 -11.83 -5.63 -2.61
CA VAL A 177 -10.72 -4.67 -2.54
C VAL A 177 -9.40 -5.43 -2.71
N ASP A 178 -8.58 -5.01 -3.68
CA ASP A 178 -7.22 -5.54 -3.81
C ASP A 178 -6.28 -4.82 -2.82
N VAL A 179 -6.09 -5.43 -1.64
CA VAL A 179 -5.22 -4.90 -0.58
C VAL A 179 -3.77 -4.73 -1.05
N LYS A 180 -3.29 -5.58 -1.97
CA LYS A 180 -1.93 -5.48 -2.51
C LYS A 180 -1.80 -4.21 -3.35
N GLU A 181 -2.77 -3.96 -4.22
CA GLU A 181 -2.82 -2.76 -5.05
C GLU A 181 -2.95 -1.49 -4.20
N VAL A 182 -3.86 -1.48 -3.21
CA VAL A 182 -4.01 -0.37 -2.25
C VAL A 182 -2.69 -0.09 -1.56
N LEU A 183 -2.04 -1.12 -1.01
CA LEU A 183 -0.78 -0.95 -0.29
C LEU A 183 0.37 -0.53 -1.21
N ALA A 184 0.44 -1.03 -2.44
CA ALA A 184 1.46 -0.62 -3.40
C ALA A 184 1.35 0.87 -3.73
N ARG A 185 0.12 1.37 -3.96
CA ARG A 185 -0.13 2.79 -4.22
C ARG A 185 0.14 3.67 -3.01
N SER A 186 -0.30 3.27 -1.81
CA SER A 186 0.00 3.99 -0.58
C SER A 186 1.50 4.03 -0.29
N ALA A 187 2.22 2.93 -0.48
CA ALA A 187 3.68 2.88 -0.31
C ALA A 187 4.41 3.74 -1.34
N TRP A 188 3.93 3.78 -2.59
CA TRP A 188 4.45 4.68 -3.62
C TRP A 188 4.27 6.15 -3.23
N ALA A 189 3.06 6.55 -2.83
CA ALA A 189 2.77 7.91 -2.38
C ALA A 189 3.66 8.31 -1.19
N ALA A 190 3.79 7.41 -0.21
CA ALA A 190 4.63 7.60 0.96
C ALA A 190 6.11 7.80 0.59
N VAL A 191 6.71 6.92 -0.23
CA VAL A 191 8.14 7.03 -0.57
C VAL A 191 8.47 8.20 -1.49
N ALA A 192 7.50 8.66 -2.28
CA ALA A 192 7.66 9.84 -3.13
C ALA A 192 7.57 11.16 -2.34
N SER A 193 6.82 11.19 -1.23
CA SER A 193 6.50 12.43 -0.52
C SER A 193 7.12 12.56 0.88
N TRP A 194 7.51 11.46 1.51
CA TRP A 194 7.99 11.48 2.90
C TRP A 194 9.47 11.14 3.04
N GLU A 195 10.03 11.59 4.16
CA GLU A 195 11.35 11.17 4.62
C GLU A 195 11.39 9.67 4.95
N PRO A 196 12.53 8.97 4.75
CA PRO A 196 12.62 7.52 4.93
C PRO A 196 12.16 7.01 6.30
N ALA A 197 12.40 7.76 7.38
CA ALA A 197 11.96 7.36 8.73
C ALA A 197 10.43 7.28 8.85
N ARG A 198 9.68 8.15 8.18
CA ARG A 198 8.21 8.13 8.16
C ARG A 198 7.68 6.98 7.29
N VAL A 199 8.32 6.71 6.16
CA VAL A 199 8.00 5.55 5.31
C VAL A 199 8.22 4.23 6.06
N LEU A 200 9.31 4.13 6.84
CA LEU A 200 9.57 2.98 7.70
C LEU A 200 8.47 2.79 8.74
N ALA A 201 8.07 3.88 9.42
CA ALA A 201 6.98 3.85 10.39
C ALA A 201 5.66 3.38 9.78
N PHE A 202 5.34 3.84 8.57
CA PHE A 202 4.19 3.40 7.79
C PHE A 202 4.22 1.89 7.52
N LEU A 203 5.32 1.35 6.96
CA LEU A 203 5.42 -0.10 6.68
C LEU A 203 5.28 -0.95 7.95
N LEU A 204 5.83 -0.48 9.08
CA LEU A 204 5.70 -1.14 10.38
C LEU A 204 4.28 -1.05 10.95
N ALA A 205 3.55 0.05 10.71
CA ALA A 205 2.15 0.17 11.07
C ALA A 205 1.31 -0.85 10.27
N VAL A 206 1.54 -0.94 8.96
CA VAL A 206 0.84 -1.88 8.07
C VAL A 206 1.10 -3.34 8.43
N ASP A 207 2.32 -3.69 8.86
CA ASP A 207 2.64 -5.05 9.32
C ASP A 207 1.76 -5.45 10.53
N ARG A 208 1.41 -4.50 11.39
CA ARG A 208 0.63 -4.70 12.62
C ARG A 208 -0.89 -4.71 12.45
N LEU A 209 -1.40 -4.27 11.28
CA LEU A 209 -2.83 -4.39 10.92
C LEU A 209 -3.23 -5.85 10.73
#